data_AF-A0A2G9V1P2-F1
#
_entry.id   AF-A0A2G9V1P2-F1
#
_cell.length_a   1.000
_cell.length_b   1.000
_cell.length_c   1.000
_cell.angle_alpha   90.00
_cell.angle_beta   90.00
_cell.angle_gamma   90.00
#
_symmetry.space_group_name_H-M   'P 1'
#
loop_
_entity.id
_entity.type
_entity.pdbx_description
1 polymer ?
#
loop_
_entity_poly.entity_id
_entity_poly.type
_entity_poly.pdbx_seq_one_letter_code
_entity_poly.pdbx_strand_id
1 'polypeptide(L)'
;MAVLAEDKTGLNEEAEVKPGRLSIEGRVVKRAECRPPASSSYLKMKIAQISSSGQPKKQVLQMEKAAVKFKPVAAHAEDMMRIKQKKEGAKTVRADRNVLMQALFHAFEKHQYYRLQDLQQLTQQPAGYVKELLTEIAVYNTAPPHKSMWELKPEYRDYAVQK
;
A
#
# COMPACT_ATOMS: atom_id res chain seq x y z
N MET A 1 19.54 -48.13 1.31
CA MET A 1 19.15 -46.84 0.72
C MET A 1 20.03 -46.61 -0.48
N ALA A 2 19.46 -46.53 -1.69
CA ALA A 2 20.19 -46.08 -2.88
C ALA A 2 20.25 -44.54 -2.86
N VAL A 3 21.37 -43.96 -3.30
CA VAL A 3 21.50 -42.50 -3.45
C VAL A 3 21.20 -42.18 -4.92
N LEU A 4 20.14 -41.42 -5.14
CA LEU A 4 19.81 -40.84 -6.42
C LEU A 4 20.27 -39.39 -6.39
N ALA A 5 21.05 -38.98 -7.38
CA ALA A 5 21.53 -37.62 -7.51
C ALA A 5 21.25 -37.10 -8.93
N GLU A 6 21.02 -35.81 -9.03
CA GLU A 6 20.98 -35.12 -10.32
C GLU A 6 22.41 -34.80 -10.74
N ASP A 7 22.87 -35.39 -11.84
CA ASP A 7 24.13 -35.03 -12.45
C ASP A 7 23.96 -33.70 -13.19
N LYS A 8 24.65 -32.67 -12.69
CA LYS A 8 24.63 -31.30 -13.22
C LYS A 8 25.96 -30.89 -13.88
N THR A 9 26.91 -31.82 -14.02
CA THR A 9 28.25 -31.54 -14.53
C THR A 9 28.27 -30.94 -15.95
N GLY A 10 27.21 -31.16 -16.74
CA GLY A 10 27.06 -30.59 -18.08
C GLY A 10 26.28 -29.27 -18.16
N LEU A 11 25.79 -28.72 -17.05
CA LEU A 11 24.88 -27.57 -17.04
C LEU A 11 25.54 -26.22 -16.68
N ASN A 12 26.83 -26.18 -16.32
CA ASN A 12 27.58 -24.96 -15.98
C ASN A 12 26.74 -23.91 -15.20
N GLU A 13 26.68 -22.66 -15.66
CA GLU A 13 25.96 -21.54 -14.99
C GLU A 13 24.43 -21.71 -14.96
N GLU A 14 23.86 -22.69 -15.68
CA GLU A 14 22.41 -22.95 -15.75
C GLU A 14 21.94 -24.05 -14.76
N ALA A 15 22.81 -24.51 -13.86
CA ALA A 15 22.55 -25.62 -12.94
C ALA A 15 21.40 -25.40 -11.94
N GLU A 16 21.01 -24.15 -11.68
CA GLU A 16 19.85 -23.80 -10.84
C GLU A 16 18.51 -23.80 -11.61
N VAL A 17 18.55 -23.72 -12.94
CA VAL A 17 17.35 -23.47 -13.77
C VAL A 17 16.91 -24.71 -14.55
N LYS A 18 17.84 -25.60 -14.92
CA LYS A 18 17.54 -26.81 -15.70
C LYS A 18 17.60 -28.08 -14.85
N PRO A 19 16.63 -29.01 -14.98
CA PRO A 19 16.72 -30.31 -14.32
C PRO A 19 17.91 -31.09 -14.89
N GLY A 20 18.76 -31.60 -13.99
CA GLY A 20 19.92 -32.42 -14.34
C GLY A 20 19.51 -33.80 -14.87
N ARG A 21 20.50 -34.59 -15.29
CA ARG A 21 20.25 -35.99 -15.68
C ARG A 21 20.16 -36.86 -14.44
N LEU A 22 19.15 -37.74 -14.36
CA LEU A 22 19.05 -38.70 -13.25
C LEU A 22 20.23 -39.68 -13.30
N SER A 23 20.96 -39.76 -12.19
CA SER A 23 22.12 -40.64 -12.02
C SER A 23 22.03 -41.44 -10.71
N ILE A 24 22.64 -42.62 -10.71
CA ILE A 24 22.73 -43.50 -9.54
C ILE A 24 24.19 -43.52 -9.11
N GLU A 25 24.50 -42.86 -7.99
CA GLU A 25 25.87 -42.80 -7.46
C GLU A 25 26.27 -44.10 -6.74
N GLY A 26 25.29 -44.77 -6.12
CA GLY A 26 25.49 -46.07 -5.51
C GLY A 26 24.58 -46.37 -4.34
N ARG A 27 25.02 -47.32 -3.51
CA ARG A 27 24.30 -47.82 -2.33
C ARG A 27 24.97 -47.32 -1.06
N VAL A 28 24.19 -46.73 -0.15
CA VAL A 28 24.68 -46.36 1.18
C VAL A 28 24.98 -47.64 1.97
N VAL A 29 26.26 -47.85 2.27
CA VAL A 29 26.74 -49.02 3.03
C VAL A 29 26.77 -48.75 4.54
N LYS A 30 27.23 -47.56 4.95
CA LYS A 30 27.34 -47.16 6.35
C LYS A 30 26.91 -45.71 6.51
N ARG A 31 26.39 -45.39 7.70
CA ARG A 31 26.10 -44.02 8.15
C ARG A 31 27.00 -43.70 9.33
N ALA A 32 27.46 -42.45 9.39
CA ALA A 32 28.26 -41.94 10.50
C ALA A 32 27.72 -40.59 10.95
N GLU A 33 27.88 -40.29 12.24
CA GLU A 33 27.56 -38.99 12.82
C GLU A 33 28.85 -38.26 13.16
N CYS A 34 28.99 -37.02 12.70
CA CYS A 34 30.08 -36.15 13.13
C CYS A 34 29.77 -35.65 14.54
N ARG A 35 30.61 -35.99 15.52
CA ARG A 35 30.54 -35.44 16.87
C ARG A 35 31.71 -34.50 17.14
N PRO A 36 31.44 -33.30 17.67
CA PRO A 36 32.52 -32.40 18.04
C PRO A 36 33.29 -32.97 19.25
N PRO A 37 34.61 -32.72 19.33
CA PRO A 37 35.40 -33.13 20.48
C PRO A 37 35.00 -32.33 21.73
N ALA A 38 35.14 -32.93 22.91
CA ALA A 38 34.87 -32.30 24.20
C ALA A 38 35.95 -31.27 24.59
N SER A 39 36.13 -30.24 23.76
CA SER A 39 37.08 -29.16 23.99
C SER A 39 36.42 -27.99 24.73
N SER A 40 37.23 -27.25 25.50
CA SER A 40 36.77 -26.02 26.18
C SER A 40 36.23 -24.98 25.19
N SER A 41 36.86 -24.85 24.01
CA SER A 41 36.41 -23.95 22.96
C SER A 41 35.00 -24.28 22.47
N TYR A 42 34.72 -25.56 22.19
CA TYR A 42 33.40 -26.01 21.77
C TYR A 42 32.34 -25.78 22.85
N LEU A 43 32.67 -26.05 24.12
CA LEU A 43 31.76 -25.80 25.24
C LEU A 43 31.40 -24.31 25.37
N LYS A 44 32.38 -23.40 25.23
CA LYS A 44 32.14 -21.95 25.25
C LYS A 44 31.20 -21.52 24.12
N MET A 45 31.46 -21.98 22.89
CA MET A 45 30.60 -21.72 21.73
C MET A 45 29.18 -22.24 21.96
N LYS A 46 29.04 -23.48 22.46
CA LYS A 46 27.73 -24.10 22.74
C LYS A 46 26.95 -23.32 23.80
N ILE A 47 27.60 -22.88 24.88
CA ILE A 47 26.97 -22.06 25.92
C ILE A 47 26.50 -20.71 25.35
N ALA A 48 27.33 -20.05 24.54
CA ALA A 48 26.96 -18.78 23.91
C ALA A 48 25.74 -18.92 23.00
N GLN A 49 25.68 -19.98 22.20
CA GLN A 49 24.54 -20.27 21.34
C GLN A 49 23.27 -20.52 22.16
N ILE A 50 23.33 -21.34 23.22
CA ILE A 50 22.20 -21.61 24.11
C ILE A 50 21.72 -20.32 24.79
N SER A 51 22.65 -19.48 25.25
CA SER A 51 22.31 -18.19 25.87
C SER A 51 21.63 -17.25 24.87
N SER A 52 22.09 -17.20 23.62
CA SER A 52 21.51 -16.33 22.60
C SER A 52 20.15 -16.82 22.11
N SER A 53 19.98 -18.14 21.93
CA SER A 53 18.71 -18.73 21.47
C SER A 53 17.69 -18.93 22.58
N GLY A 54 18.15 -19.05 23.84
CA GLY A 54 17.33 -19.29 25.01
C GLY A 54 16.64 -18.05 25.56
N GLN A 55 16.99 -16.86 25.05
CA GLN A 55 16.29 -15.63 25.43
C GLN A 55 14.88 -15.62 24.83
N PRO A 56 13.82 -15.49 25.66
CA PRO A 56 12.46 -15.44 25.15
C PRO A 56 12.24 -14.14 24.36
N LYS A 57 11.63 -14.23 23.18
CA LYS A 57 11.32 -13.06 22.33
C LYS A 57 10.34 -12.07 22.99
N LYS A 58 9.59 -12.51 23.99
CA LYS A 58 8.63 -11.70 24.75
C LYS A 58 8.82 -11.99 26.22
N GLN A 59 9.07 -10.94 27.01
CA GLN A 59 9.16 -11.02 28.46
C GLN A 59 7.97 -10.26 29.06
N VAL A 60 7.30 -10.89 30.02
CA VAL A 60 6.30 -10.20 30.85
C VAL A 60 7.08 -9.40 31.89
N LEU A 61 6.96 -8.07 31.83
CA LEU A 61 7.53 -7.17 32.82
C LEU A 61 6.42 -6.81 33.81
N GLN A 62 6.66 -7.10 35.09
CA GLN A 62 5.73 -6.70 36.15
C GLN A 62 5.79 -5.18 36.31
N MET A 63 4.64 -4.52 36.18
CA MET A 63 4.53 -3.09 36.40
C MET A 63 4.34 -2.82 37.90
N GLU A 64 5.15 -1.92 38.45
CA GLU A 64 5.05 -1.51 39.86
C GLU A 64 3.76 -0.69 40.13
N LYS A 65 3.27 0.03 39.11
CA LYS A 65 2.05 0.83 39.18
C LYS A 65 1.27 0.78 37.87
N ALA A 66 -0.05 0.65 37.96
CA ALA A 66 -0.92 0.70 36.79
C ALA A 66 -0.87 2.10 36.12
N ALA A 67 -0.51 2.14 34.83
CA ALA A 67 -0.33 3.39 34.09
C ALA A 67 -1.65 4.09 33.70
N VAL A 68 -2.77 3.38 33.68
CA VAL A 68 -4.01 3.91 33.10
C VAL A 68 -5.03 4.23 34.19
N LYS A 69 -5.09 5.51 34.58
CA LYS A 69 -6.31 6.09 35.16
C LYS A 69 -7.22 6.52 34.00
N PHE A 70 -8.13 5.65 33.57
CA PHE A 70 -9.18 6.07 32.63
C PHE A 70 -10.11 7.04 33.35
N LYS A 71 -9.94 8.33 33.09
CA LYS A 71 -10.91 9.36 33.51
C LYS A 71 -11.95 9.47 32.41
N PRO A 72 -13.26 9.52 32.73
CA PRO A 72 -14.28 9.73 31.71
C PRO A 72 -14.00 11.04 30.98
N VAL A 73 -13.82 10.96 29.66
CA VAL A 73 -13.61 12.13 28.81
C VAL A 73 -14.98 12.58 28.32
N ALA A 74 -15.33 13.84 28.58
CA ALA A 74 -16.65 14.41 28.27
C ALA A 74 -16.99 14.41 26.77
N ALA A 75 -15.99 14.32 25.89
CA ALA A 75 -16.21 14.18 24.46
C ALA A 75 -15.23 13.17 23.87
N HIS A 76 -15.78 12.07 23.36
CA HIS A 76 -15.00 11.07 22.67
C HIS A 76 -14.59 11.58 21.28
N ALA A 77 -13.45 11.11 20.75
CA ALA A 77 -12.99 11.50 19.43
C ALA A 77 -14.05 11.19 18.34
N GLU A 78 -14.80 10.11 18.52
CA GLU A 78 -15.91 9.74 17.63
C GLU A 78 -17.07 10.73 17.68
N ASP A 79 -17.39 11.28 18.85
CA ASP A 79 -18.45 12.29 18.99
C ASP A 79 -18.03 13.60 18.29
N MET A 80 -16.76 13.98 18.42
CA MET A 80 -16.19 15.13 17.72
C MET A 80 -16.24 14.95 16.19
N MET A 81 -15.91 13.75 15.69
CA MET A 81 -16.04 13.44 14.25
C MET A 81 -17.49 13.50 13.78
N ARG A 82 -18.44 12.97 14.55
CA ARG A 82 -19.88 13.03 14.22
C ARG A 82 -20.42 14.46 14.17
N ILE A 83 -20.04 15.30 15.14
CA ILE A 83 -20.42 16.72 15.17
C ILE A 83 -19.86 17.45 13.96
N LYS A 84 -18.60 17.18 13.59
CA LYS A 84 -17.97 17.77 12.41
C LYS A 84 -18.69 17.39 11.12
N GLN A 85 -19.01 16.11 10.93
CA GLN A 85 -19.77 15.64 9.76
C GLN A 85 -21.18 16.26 9.68
N LYS A 86 -21.86 16.45 10.81
CA LYS A 86 -23.19 17.08 10.84
C LYS A 86 -23.14 18.57 10.47
N LYS A 87 -22.04 19.27 10.77
CA LYS A 87 -21.83 20.69 10.40
C LYS A 87 -21.39 20.85 8.94
N GLU A 88 -20.49 19.99 8.46
CA GLU A 88 -19.95 20.05 7.10
C GLU A 88 -20.90 19.44 6.05
N GLY A 89 -21.81 18.54 6.46
CA GLY A 89 -22.89 18.03 5.62
C GLY A 89 -24.02 19.02 5.33
N ALA A 90 -23.76 20.34 5.45
CA ALA A 90 -24.70 21.37 5.04
C ALA A 90 -25.06 21.14 3.57
N LYS A 91 -26.36 20.90 3.33
CA LYS A 91 -26.91 20.65 1.99
C LYS A 91 -26.55 21.82 1.09
N THR A 92 -25.56 21.60 0.23
CA THR A 92 -25.15 22.59 -0.77
C THR A 92 -26.35 22.90 -1.64
N VAL A 93 -26.78 24.17 -1.63
CA VAL A 93 -27.86 24.64 -2.50
C VAL A 93 -27.33 24.65 -3.93
N ARG A 94 -28.14 24.15 -4.87
CA ARG A 94 -27.79 24.16 -6.29
C ARG A 94 -27.61 25.61 -6.74
N ALA A 95 -26.41 25.94 -7.21
CA ALA A 95 -26.16 27.23 -7.86
C ALA A 95 -26.75 27.24 -9.27
N ASP A 96 -26.96 28.43 -9.82
CA ASP A 96 -27.40 28.58 -11.20
C ASP A 96 -26.38 27.99 -12.18
N ARG A 97 -26.89 27.41 -13.27
CA ARG A 97 -26.08 26.73 -14.29
C ARG A 97 -24.92 27.58 -14.80
N ASN A 98 -25.14 28.87 -15.05
CA ASN A 98 -24.12 29.76 -15.60
C ASN A 98 -23.01 30.05 -14.59
N VAL A 99 -23.34 30.19 -13.30
CA VAL A 99 -22.38 30.45 -12.23
C VAL A 99 -21.48 29.23 -12.02
N LEU A 100 -22.07 28.04 -12.00
CA LEU A 100 -21.31 26.79 -11.89
C LEU A 100 -20.41 26.57 -13.11
N MET A 101 -20.89 26.89 -14.31
CA MET A 101 -20.10 26.78 -15.54
C MET A 101 -18.86 27.69 -15.51
N GLN A 102 -19.00 28.95 -15.07
CA GLN A 102 -17.87 29.86 -14.89
C GLN A 102 -16.88 29.35 -13.83
N ALA A 103 -17.37 28.84 -12.71
CA ALA A 103 -16.54 28.27 -11.65
C ALA A 103 -15.76 27.03 -12.12
N LEU A 104 -16.36 26.18 -12.96
CA LEU A 104 -15.70 25.03 -13.57
C LEU A 104 -14.60 25.48 -14.54
N PHE A 105 -14.85 26.46 -15.40
CA PHE A 105 -13.80 26.99 -16.29
C PHE A 105 -12.63 27.58 -15.51
N HIS A 106 -12.88 28.33 -14.44
CA HIS A 106 -11.81 28.85 -13.57
C HIS A 106 -11.04 27.74 -12.85
N ALA A 107 -11.68 26.62 -12.51
CA ALA A 107 -10.97 25.46 -11.97
C ALA A 107 -10.04 24.86 -13.03
N PHE A 108 -10.55 24.59 -14.24
CA PHE A 108 -9.78 24.02 -15.35
C PHE A 108 -8.64 24.91 -15.87
N GLU A 109 -8.73 26.22 -15.65
CA GLU A 109 -7.63 27.16 -15.89
C GLU A 109 -6.41 26.84 -15.01
N LYS A 110 -6.62 26.40 -13.76
CA LYS A 110 -5.53 26.06 -12.83
C LYS A 110 -4.93 24.68 -13.09
N HIS A 111 -5.77 23.68 -13.39
CA HIS A 111 -5.31 22.34 -13.73
C HIS A 111 -6.13 21.75 -14.89
N GLN A 112 -5.45 21.16 -15.86
CA GLN A 112 -6.08 20.58 -17.04
C GLN A 112 -6.95 19.36 -16.74
N TYR A 113 -6.62 18.59 -15.70
CA TYR A 113 -7.28 17.34 -15.35
C TYR A 113 -7.78 17.38 -13.92
N TYR A 114 -9.05 17.05 -13.71
CA TYR A 114 -9.65 16.99 -12.37
C TYR A 114 -10.42 15.69 -12.13
N ARG A 115 -10.42 15.22 -10.89
CA ARG A 115 -11.37 14.18 -10.44
C ARG A 115 -12.72 14.83 -10.11
N LEU A 116 -13.81 14.08 -10.31
CA LEU A 116 -15.16 14.53 -9.94
C LEU A 116 -15.27 14.93 -8.45
N GLN A 117 -14.58 14.22 -7.56
CA GLN A 117 -14.57 14.52 -6.12
C GLN A 117 -13.93 15.87 -5.80
N ASP A 118 -12.87 16.24 -6.53
CA ASP A 118 -12.16 17.51 -6.31
C ASP A 118 -13.01 18.68 -6.82
N LEU A 119 -13.68 18.51 -7.96
CA LEU A 119 -14.63 19.50 -8.50
C LEU A 119 -15.83 19.67 -7.56
N GLN A 120 -16.31 18.59 -6.94
CA GLN A 120 -17.36 18.66 -5.92
C GLN A 120 -16.94 19.51 -4.72
N GLN A 121 -15.71 19.33 -4.23
CA GLN A 121 -15.18 20.09 -3.09
C GLN A 121 -14.90 21.56 -3.43
N LEU A 122 -14.38 21.83 -4.62
CA LEU A 122 -14.09 23.20 -5.08
C LEU A 122 -15.37 24.00 -5.32
N THR A 123 -16.37 23.38 -5.95
CA THR A 123 -17.63 24.07 -6.29
C THR A 123 -18.64 24.06 -5.14
N GLN A 124 -18.46 23.17 -4.15
CA GLN A 124 -19.45 22.91 -3.10
C GLN A 124 -20.84 22.67 -3.71
N GLN A 125 -20.90 21.83 -4.75
CA GLN A 125 -22.13 21.47 -5.44
C GLN A 125 -22.34 19.94 -5.41
N PRO A 126 -23.58 19.43 -5.50
CA PRO A 126 -23.82 18.00 -5.53
C PRO A 126 -23.15 17.33 -6.74
N ALA A 127 -22.52 16.17 -6.53
CA ALA A 127 -21.78 15.44 -7.57
C ALA A 127 -22.61 15.11 -8.83
N GLY A 128 -23.92 14.86 -8.66
CA GLY A 128 -24.83 14.65 -9.79
C GLY A 128 -24.95 15.88 -10.68
N TYR A 129 -25.12 17.05 -10.09
CA TYR A 129 -25.29 18.31 -10.83
C TYR A 129 -24.00 18.74 -11.54
N VAL A 130 -22.86 18.59 -10.86
CA VAL A 130 -21.54 18.83 -11.48
C VAL A 130 -21.32 17.88 -12.66
N LYS A 131 -21.70 16.60 -12.52
CA LYS A 131 -21.55 15.60 -13.59
C LYS A 131 -22.42 15.93 -14.81
N GLU A 132 -23.66 16.40 -14.61
CA GLU A 132 -24.55 16.83 -15.70
C GLU A 132 -23.92 17.95 -16.54
N LEU A 133 -23.36 18.98 -15.89
CA LEU A 133 -22.69 20.06 -16.63
C LEU A 133 -21.37 19.60 -17.26
N LEU A 134 -20.60 18.75 -16.58
CA LEU A 134 -19.38 18.18 -17.15
C LEU A 134 -19.66 17.33 -18.39
N THR A 135 -20.79 16.63 -18.48
CA THR A 135 -21.14 15.89 -19.70
C THR A 135 -21.37 16.80 -20.90
N GLU A 136 -21.72 18.07 -20.69
CA GLU A 136 -21.92 19.05 -21.76
C GLU A 136 -20.58 19.66 -22.23
N ILE A 137 -19.71 20.04 -21.28
CA ILE A 137 -18.49 20.84 -21.55
C ILE A 137 -17.17 20.07 -21.53
N ALA A 138 -17.13 18.87 -20.95
CA ALA A 138 -15.90 18.11 -20.67
C ALA A 138 -15.98 16.67 -21.22
N VAL A 139 -14.81 16.02 -21.30
CA VAL A 139 -14.62 14.63 -21.72
C VAL A 139 -14.12 13.83 -20.52
N TYR A 140 -14.66 12.63 -20.34
CA TYR A 140 -14.24 11.71 -19.29
C TYR A 140 -13.15 10.76 -19.81
N ASN A 141 -11.98 10.79 -19.18
CA ASN A 141 -10.86 9.95 -19.59
C ASN A 141 -10.87 8.60 -18.86
N THR A 142 -10.89 7.51 -19.63
CA THR A 142 -10.87 6.12 -19.13
C THR A 142 -9.49 5.47 -19.18
N ALA A 143 -8.54 6.07 -19.90
CA ALA A 143 -7.19 5.54 -20.09
C ALA A 143 -6.20 6.09 -19.05
N PRO A 144 -5.22 5.28 -18.59
CA PRO A 144 -4.05 5.79 -17.87
C PRO A 144 -3.26 6.78 -18.76
N PRO A 145 -2.59 7.82 -18.22
CA PRO A 145 -2.34 8.11 -16.79
C PRO A 145 -3.45 8.90 -16.07
N HIS A 146 -4.42 9.47 -16.79
CA HIS A 146 -5.48 10.32 -16.23
C HIS A 146 -6.83 9.60 -16.10
N LYS A 147 -6.79 8.31 -15.72
CA LYS A 147 -7.99 7.48 -15.58
C LYS A 147 -8.93 8.08 -14.52
N SER A 148 -10.21 8.16 -14.88
CA SER A 148 -11.28 8.73 -14.04
C SER A 148 -11.15 10.22 -13.77
N MET A 149 -10.42 10.94 -14.62
CA MET A 149 -10.37 12.40 -14.63
C MET A 149 -11.22 12.97 -15.76
N TRP A 150 -11.68 14.20 -15.57
CA TRP A 150 -12.34 15.03 -16.57
C TRP A 150 -11.34 16.02 -17.14
N GLU A 151 -11.43 16.24 -18.44
CA GLU A 151 -10.71 17.30 -19.17
C GLU A 151 -11.70 18.11 -20.00
N LEU A 152 -11.42 19.39 -20.20
CA LEU A 152 -12.30 20.24 -21.00
C LEU A 152 -12.28 19.83 -22.48
N LYS A 153 -13.42 19.92 -23.17
CA LYS A 153 -13.46 19.70 -24.63
C LYS A 153 -12.51 20.70 -25.34
N PRO A 154 -11.88 20.30 -26.45
CA PRO A 154 -10.96 21.17 -27.18
C PRO A 154 -11.61 22.48 -27.66
N GLU A 155 -12.93 22.48 -27.88
CA GLU A 155 -13.72 23.66 -28.27
C GLU A 155 -13.77 24.76 -27.21
N TYR A 156 -13.73 24.39 -25.93
CA TYR A 156 -13.75 25.32 -24.80
C TYR A 156 -12.36 25.53 -24.21
N ARG A 157 -11.35 24.95 -24.83
CA ARG A 157 -9.98 24.96 -24.37
C ARG A 157 -9.33 26.26 -24.85
N ASP A 158 -9.65 27.34 -24.16
CA ASP A 158 -8.95 28.62 -24.31
C ASP A 158 -7.57 28.51 -23.67
N TYR A 159 -6.69 27.69 -24.24
CA TYR A 159 -5.27 28.02 -24.17
C TYR A 159 -5.09 29.24 -25.04
N ALA A 160 -5.24 30.41 -24.43
CA ALA A 160 -4.58 31.58 -24.95
C ALA A 160 -3.13 31.14 -25.25
N VAL A 161 -2.82 31.05 -26.54
CA VAL A 161 -1.47 31.23 -27.05
C VAL A 161 -1.08 32.62 -26.59
N GLN A 162 -0.57 32.72 -25.36
CA GLN A 162 0.09 33.90 -24.86
C GLN A 162 1.43 33.95 -25.61
N LYS A 163 1.47 34.77 -26.65
CA LYS A 163 2.71 35.29 -27.24
C LYS A 163 3.38 36.24 -26.25
#